data_AF-A0A8J8DEF9-F1
#
_entry.id   AF-A0A8J8DEF9-F1
#
_cell.length_a   1.000
_cell.length_b   1.000
_cell.length_c   1.000
_cell.angle_alpha   90.00
_cell.angle_beta   90.00
_cell.angle_gamma   90.00
#
_symmetry.space_group_name_H-M   'P 1'
#
loop_
_entity.id
_entity.type
_entity.pdbx_description
1 polymer ?
#
loop_
_entity_poly.entity_id
_entity_poly.type
_entity_poly.pdbx_seq_one_letter_code
_entity_poly.pdbx_strand_id
1 'polypeptide(L)'
;MEYVYAALLLHAAGKEITEENIKAILEAAGVSPDEARIKALVAALEGVNIDEVIEKAAMPVAAPVAVAAAPAAEAPAEAAEEEEEEEEEASEEEALAGLGALFG
;
A
#
# COMPACT_ATOMS: atom_id res chain seq x y z
N MET A 1 8.78 -11.84 5.13
CA MET A 1 8.23 -11.79 3.76
C MET A 1 7.34 -12.99 3.45
N GLU A 2 7.66 -14.17 3.98
CA GLU A 2 6.92 -15.42 3.90
C GLU A 2 5.40 -15.31 4.12
N TYR A 3 4.96 -14.54 5.13
CA TYR A 3 3.53 -14.31 5.41
C TYR A 3 2.81 -13.54 4.30
N VAL A 4 3.46 -12.51 3.74
CA VAL A 4 2.93 -11.71 2.63
C VAL A 4 2.82 -12.58 1.38
N TYR A 5 3.83 -13.42 1.12
CA TYR A 5 3.77 -14.36 -0.01
C TYR A 5 2.66 -15.39 0.14
N ALA A 6 2.42 -15.91 1.35
CA ALA A 6 1.30 -16.81 1.61
C ALA A 6 -0.05 -16.12 1.35
N ALA A 7 -0.23 -14.88 1.82
CA ALA A 7 -1.44 -14.10 1.58
C ALA A 7 -1.66 -13.80 0.08
N LEU A 8 -0.62 -13.37 -0.64
CA LEU A 8 -0.70 -13.11 -2.08
C LEU A 8 -0.98 -14.39 -2.88
N LEU A 9 -0.43 -15.53 -2.45
CA LEU A 9 -0.71 -16.84 -3.07
C LEU A 9 -2.18 -17.22 -2.89
N LEU A 10 -2.74 -17.00 -1.70
CA LEU A 10 -4.16 -17.25 -1.43
C LEU A 10 -5.05 -16.34 -2.28
N HIS A 11 -4.71 -15.05 -2.37
CA HIS A 11 -5.40 -14.08 -3.24
C HIS A 11 -5.39 -14.52 -4.70
N ALA A 12 -4.21 -14.84 -5.25
CA ALA A 12 -4.06 -15.30 -6.63
C ALA A 12 -4.82 -16.63 -6.90
N ALA A 13 -5.00 -17.46 -5.88
CA ALA A 13 -5.77 -18.70 -5.95
C ALA A 13 -7.29 -18.51 -5.71
N GLY A 14 -7.76 -17.29 -5.46
CA GLY A 14 -9.16 -16.98 -5.12
C GLY A 14 -9.61 -17.65 -3.81
N LYS A 15 -8.68 -17.84 -2.87
CA LYS A 15 -8.93 -18.43 -1.55
C LYS A 15 -8.96 -17.34 -0.49
N GLU A 16 -9.78 -17.56 0.53
CA GLU A 16 -9.86 -16.65 1.67
C GLU A 16 -8.53 -16.60 2.43
N ILE A 17 -8.14 -15.39 2.83
CA ILE A 17 -6.94 -15.14 3.61
C ILE A 17 -7.29 -15.26 5.09
N THR A 18 -7.23 -16.48 5.61
CA THR A 18 -7.51 -16.79 7.02
C THR A 18 -6.25 -17.24 7.75
N GLU A 19 -6.26 -17.16 9.09
CA GLU A 19 -5.13 -17.62 9.91
C GLU A 19 -4.76 -19.08 9.60
N GLU A 20 -5.78 -19.92 9.43
CA GLU A 20 -5.65 -21.36 9.20
C GLU A 20 -5.01 -21.66 7.83
N ASN A 21 -5.44 -20.93 6.79
CA ASN A 21 -4.88 -21.08 5.44
C ASN A 21 -3.42 -20.61 5.36
N ILE A 22 -3.09 -19.49 6.01
CA ILE A 22 -1.71 -18.99 6.06
C ILE A 22 -0.82 -19.97 6.82
N LYS A 23 -1.28 -20.47 7.98
CA LYS A 23 -0.56 -21.45 8.78
C LYS A 23 -0.26 -22.73 7.99
N ALA A 24 -1.24 -23.26 7.27
CA ALA A 24 -1.08 -24.45 6.44
C ALA A 24 -0.03 -24.25 5.34
N ILE A 25 0.01 -23.09 4.68
CA ILE A 25 1.01 -22.78 3.65
C ILE A 25 2.42 -22.71 4.25
N LEU A 26 2.56 -22.04 5.40
CA LEU A 26 3.86 -21.90 6.07
C LEU A 26 4.39 -23.26 6.54
N GLU A 27 3.53 -24.09 7.15
CA GLU A 27 3.90 -25.45 7.56
C GLU A 27 4.28 -26.32 6.36
N ALA A 28 3.54 -26.23 5.25
CA ALA A 28 3.87 -26.94 4.01
C ALA A 28 5.21 -26.49 3.41
N ALA A 29 5.59 -25.22 3.61
CA ALA A 29 6.88 -24.67 3.22
C ALA A 29 8.02 -24.99 4.24
N GLY A 30 7.72 -25.69 5.34
CA GLY A 30 8.68 -26.00 6.40
C GLY A 30 9.04 -24.81 7.30
N VAL A 31 8.21 -23.77 7.31
CA VAL A 31 8.37 -22.57 8.13
C VAL A 31 7.52 -22.71 9.39
N SER A 32 8.12 -22.47 10.55
CA SER A 32 7.40 -22.43 11.83
C SER A 32 6.47 -21.20 11.87
N PRO A 33 5.14 -21.37 12.00
CA PRO A 33 4.19 -20.27 12.02
C PRO A 33 4.29 -19.45 13.32
N ASP A 34 4.33 -18.13 13.19
CA ASP A 34 4.15 -17.18 14.30
C ASP A 34 2.71 -16.67 14.30
N GLU A 35 1.91 -17.13 15.27
CA GLU A 35 0.50 -16.81 15.36
C GLU A 35 0.22 -15.31 15.54
N ALA A 36 1.12 -14.57 16.21
CA ALA A 36 0.94 -13.14 16.39
C ALA A 36 1.09 -12.39 15.06
N ARG A 37 2.06 -12.81 14.24
CA ARG A 37 2.28 -12.22 12.90
C ARG A 37 1.17 -12.57 11.92
N ILE A 38 0.64 -13.79 12.00
CA ILE A 38 -0.49 -14.23 11.17
C ILE A 38 -1.72 -13.37 11.50
N LYS A 39 -2.05 -13.22 12.78
CA LYS A 39 -3.19 -12.39 13.22
C LYS A 39 -3.06 -10.94 12.79
N ALA A 40 -1.88 -10.36 12.99
CA ALA A 40 -1.60 -8.99 12.57
C ALA A 40 -1.78 -8.82 11.05
N LEU A 41 -1.32 -9.79 10.26
CA LEU A 41 -1.46 -9.75 8.80
C LEU A 41 -2.92 -9.87 8.36
N VAL A 42 -3.68 -10.81 8.93
CA VAL A 42 -5.10 -10.98 8.60
C VAL A 42 -5.87 -9.70 8.93
N ALA A 43 -5.67 -9.14 10.13
CA ALA A 43 -6.29 -7.88 10.53
C ALA A 43 -5.90 -6.70 9.63
N ALA A 44 -4.64 -6.61 9.20
CA ALA A 44 -4.18 -5.56 8.30
C ALA A 44 -4.76 -5.67 6.87
N LEU A 45 -5.21 -6.85 6.47
CA LEU A 45 -5.81 -7.11 5.16
C LEU A 45 -7.35 -7.05 5.20
N GLU A 46 -7.97 -6.92 6.39
CA GLU A 46 -9.41 -6.74 6.50
C GLU A 46 -9.83 -5.43 5.82
N GLY A 47 -10.74 -5.53 4.85
CA GLY A 47 -11.25 -4.38 4.09
C GLY A 47 -10.29 -3.83 3.03
N VAL A 48 -9.12 -4.43 2.84
CA VAL A 48 -8.17 -4.02 1.80
C VAL A 48 -8.53 -4.70 0.47
N ASN A 49 -8.66 -3.92 -0.60
CA ASN A 49 -8.75 -4.44 -1.95
C ASN A 49 -7.35 -4.73 -2.50
N ILE A 50 -6.96 -6.01 -2.49
CA ILE A 50 -5.61 -6.44 -2.89
C ILE A 50 -5.35 -6.16 -4.38
N ASP A 51 -6.38 -6.24 -5.24
CA ASP A 51 -6.21 -5.97 -6.68
C ASP A 51 -5.84 -4.50 -6.94
N GLU A 52 -6.52 -3.56 -6.26
CA GLU A 52 -6.21 -2.13 -6.34
C GLU A 52 -4.80 -1.82 -5.84
N VAL A 53 -4.38 -2.46 -4.74
CA VAL A 53 -3.04 -2.29 -4.19
C VAL A 53 -1.97 -2.81 -5.14
N ILE A 54 -2.20 -3.96 -5.78
CA ILE A 54 -1.28 -4.52 -6.78
C ILE A 54 -1.21 -3.60 -8.01
N GLU A 55 -2.33 -3.06 -8.46
CA GLU A 55 -2.39 -2.15 -9.61
C GLU A 55 -1.62 -0.84 -9.31
N LYS A 56 -1.87 -0.22 -8.14
CA LYS A 56 -1.10 0.95 -7.69
C LYS A 56 0.40 0.65 -7.57
N ALA A 57 0.77 -0.53 -7.07
CA ALA A 57 2.17 -0.93 -6.94
C ALA A 57 2.85 -1.20 -8.30
N ALA A 58 2.07 -1.52 -9.34
CA ALA A 58 2.57 -1.73 -10.70
C ALA A 58 2.78 -0.42 -11.47
N MET A 59 2.20 0.70 -11.00
CA MET A 59 2.44 2.01 -11.59
C MET A 59 3.87 2.46 -11.28
N PRO A 60 4.65 2.88 -12.29
CA PRO A 60 5.98 3.40 -12.05
C PRO A 60 5.86 4.65 -11.18
N VAL A 61 6.44 4.61 -9.98
CA VAL A 61 6.74 5.82 -9.20
C VAL A 61 7.49 6.77 -10.12
N ALA A 62 6.81 7.82 -10.58
CA ALA A 62 7.41 8.87 -11.36
C ALA A 62 8.49 9.51 -10.49
N ALA A 63 9.76 9.24 -10.80
CA ALA A 63 10.86 9.97 -10.19
C ALA A 63 10.61 11.47 -10.43
N PRO A 64 10.74 12.34 -9.42
CA PRO A 64 10.50 13.76 -9.61
C PRO A 64 11.49 14.26 -10.66
N VAL A 65 10.97 14.62 -11.83
CA VAL A 65 11.71 15.35 -12.86
C VAL A 65 11.94 16.74 -12.29
N ALA A 66 13.20 17.05 -11.96
CA ALA A 66 13.61 18.39 -11.60
C ALA A 66 13.28 19.36 -12.76
N VAL A 67 12.19 20.10 -12.64
CA VAL A 67 11.81 21.14 -13.58
C VAL A 67 12.71 22.35 -13.34
N ALA A 68 13.61 22.60 -14.28
CA ALA A 68 14.36 23.84 -14.37
C ALA A 68 13.42 25.01 -14.72
N ALA A 69 13.67 26.16 -14.09
CA ALA A 69 12.78 27.32 -14.03
C ALA A 69 12.54 28.11 -15.35
N ALA A 70 11.29 28.58 -15.46
CA ALA A 70 10.78 29.90 -15.95
C ALA A 70 10.59 30.17 -17.48
N PRO A 71 9.70 31.12 -17.93
CA PRO A 71 8.62 31.88 -17.23
C PRO A 71 7.20 31.95 -17.92
N ALA A 72 6.20 32.24 -17.08
CA ALA A 72 4.86 32.90 -17.19
C ALA A 72 4.14 33.23 -18.53
N ALA A 73 2.82 32.90 -18.60
CA ALA A 73 1.71 33.80 -19.00
C ALA A 73 0.28 33.20 -18.75
N GLU A 74 -0.53 33.95 -17.99
CA GLU A 74 -2.01 33.97 -17.73
C GLU A 74 -2.98 32.91 -18.34
N ALA A 75 -3.78 32.25 -17.48
CA ALA A 75 -5.24 32.10 -17.62
C ALA A 75 -5.91 31.67 -16.27
N PRO A 76 -7.02 32.29 -15.82
CA PRO A 76 -7.57 32.10 -14.46
C PRO A 76 -8.56 30.93 -14.40
N ALA A 77 -8.06 29.71 -14.56
CA ALA A 77 -8.82 28.48 -14.34
C ALA A 77 -8.15 27.50 -13.34
N GLU A 78 -6.90 27.75 -12.94
CA GLU A 78 -6.08 26.86 -12.07
C GLU A 78 -6.39 26.96 -10.56
N ALA A 79 -7.02 28.04 -10.09
CA ALA A 79 -7.15 28.29 -8.65
C ALA A 79 -8.12 27.35 -7.89
N ALA A 80 -8.83 26.45 -8.58
CA ALA A 80 -9.69 25.44 -7.95
C ALA A 80 -9.08 24.03 -7.98
N GLU A 81 -8.13 23.76 -8.88
CA GLU A 81 -7.37 22.50 -8.89
C GLU A 81 -6.18 22.57 -7.91
N GLU A 82 -5.55 23.74 -7.74
CA GLU A 82 -4.43 23.90 -6.78
C GLU A 82 -4.85 23.74 -5.31
N GLU A 83 -6.08 24.13 -4.93
CA GLU A 83 -6.58 23.94 -3.55
C GLU A 83 -6.89 22.46 -3.24
N GLU A 84 -7.30 21.68 -4.25
CA GLU A 84 -7.61 20.25 -4.09
C GLU A 84 -6.31 19.40 -4.07
N GLU A 85 -5.30 19.77 -4.88
CA GLU A 85 -3.96 19.14 -4.84
C GLU A 85 -3.21 19.43 -3.52
N GLU A 86 -3.27 20.64 -2.96
CA GLU A 86 -2.64 20.94 -1.66
C GLU A 86 -3.28 20.17 -0.50
N GLU A 87 -4.61 19.95 -0.54
CA GLU A 87 -5.32 19.19 0.50
C GLU A 87 -5.00 17.69 0.40
N GLU A 88 -4.80 17.16 -0.81
CA GLU A 88 -4.42 15.78 -1.05
C GLU A 88 -2.95 15.51 -0.64
N GLU A 89 -1.99 16.38 -1.00
CA GLU A 89 -0.59 16.27 -0.57
C GLU A 89 -0.45 16.36 0.96
N ALA A 90 -1.19 17.26 1.63
CA ALA A 90 -1.18 17.37 3.08
C ALA A 90 -1.72 16.10 3.77
N SER A 91 -2.72 15.45 3.18
CA SER A 91 -3.28 14.20 3.69
C SER A 91 -2.30 13.03 3.54
N GLU A 92 -1.58 12.95 2.42
CA GLU A 92 -0.58 11.90 2.19
C GLU A 92 0.63 12.03 3.12
N GLU A 93 1.07 13.26 3.43
CA GLU A 93 2.19 13.50 4.33
C GLU A 93 1.86 13.12 5.79
N GLU A 94 0.63 13.37 6.26
CA GLU A 94 0.16 12.89 7.57
C GLU A 94 0.04 11.35 7.63
N ALA A 95 -0.42 10.71 6.56
CA ALA A 95 -0.53 9.25 6.49
C ALA A 95 0.86 8.58 6.54
N LEU A 96 1.84 9.13 5.82
CA LEU A 96 3.22 8.65 5.82
C LEU A 96 3.91 8.85 7.18
N ALA A 97 3.66 9.99 7.85
CA ALA A 97 4.15 10.23 9.21
C ALA A 97 3.56 9.23 10.21
N GLY A 98 2.27 8.89 10.07
CA GLY A 98 1.60 7.87 10.89
C GLY A 98 2.18 6.46 10.70
N LEU A 99 2.53 6.08 9.47
CA LEU A 99 3.23 4.82 9.19
C LEU A 99 4.65 4.82 9.75
N GLY A 100 5.39 5.93 9.66
CA GLY A 100 6.74 6.03 10.24
C GLY A 100 6.76 5.80 11.75
N ALA A 101 5.75 6.28 12.47
CA ALA A 101 5.58 6.05 13.90
C ALA A 101 5.20 4.60 14.26
N LEU A 102 4.60 3.86 13.33
CA LEU A 102 4.22 2.46 13.50
C LEU A 102 5.39 1.48 13.28
N PHE A 103 6.40 1.89 12.51
CA PHE A 103 7.57 1.07 12.16
C PHE A 103 8.89 1.52 12.82
N GLY A 104 8.84 2.52 13.70
CA GLY A 104 9.97 2.97 14.55
C GLY A 104 10.17 2.12 15.80
#